data_AF-A0A3A6R6Q3-F1
#
_entry.id   AF-A0A3A6R6Q3-F1
#
_cell.length_a   1.000
_cell.length_b   1.000
_cell.length_c   1.000
_cell.angle_alpha   90.00
_cell.angle_beta   90.00
_cell.angle_gamma   90.00
#
_symmetry.space_group_name_H-M   'P 1'
#
loop_
_entity.id
_entity.type
_entity.pdbx_description
1 polymer ?
#
loop_
_entity_poly.entity_id
_entity_poly.type
_entity_poly.pdbx_seq_one_letter_code
_entity_poly.pdbx_strand_id
1 'polypeptide(L)'
;MKRLLLIVGLLLGLNACASGPRPPAPPKLPYHAWNIGLVAPMHMEVRVESVDVLDQRGFEFFHVFGGVASYTGAVRGWHKGGGKMKPINNVDLPDKIYLRWQSLVEPQAYRIGIQIPQWVRDEMVKPHRVFCRWDQKVLTRY
;
A
#
# COMPACT_ATOMS: atom_id res chain seq x y z
N MET A 1 26.20 47.50 17.53
CA MET A 1 25.68 47.27 16.16
C MET A 1 25.95 45.85 15.64
N LYS A 2 27.18 45.31 15.71
CA LYS A 2 27.52 43.94 15.25
C LYS A 2 26.69 42.80 15.88
N ARG A 3 26.42 42.86 17.19
CA ARG A 3 25.61 41.85 17.91
C ARG A 3 24.13 41.87 17.50
N LEU A 4 23.60 43.04 17.15
CA LEU A 4 22.22 43.20 16.70
C LEU A 4 22.02 42.56 15.31
N LEU A 5 22.99 42.76 14.41
CA LEU A 5 23.00 42.15 13.08
C LEU A 5 23.08 40.61 13.13
N LEU A 6 23.84 40.07 14.09
CA LEU A 6 23.92 38.62 14.31
C LEU A 6 22.60 38.02 14.81
N ILE A 7 21.91 38.71 15.72
CA ILE A 7 20.61 38.26 16.24
C ILE A 7 19.54 38.32 15.15
N VAL A 8 19.51 39.39 14.35
CA VAL A 8 18.57 39.52 13.22
C VAL A 8 18.84 38.44 12.17
N GLY A 9 20.10 38.16 11.84
CA GLY A 9 20.47 37.07 10.93
C GLY A 9 20.05 35.68 11.45
N LEU A 10 20.21 35.43 12.76
CA LEU A 10 19.78 34.18 13.40
C LEU A 10 18.26 34.01 13.37
N LEU A 11 17.50 35.06 13.65
CA LEU A 11 16.03 35.04 13.62
C LEU A 11 15.48 34.84 12.19
N LEU A 12 16.14 35.42 11.18
CA LEU A 12 15.78 35.21 9.78
C LEU A 12 16.10 33.78 9.31
N GLY A 13 17.23 33.21 9.76
CA GLY A 13 17.60 31.82 9.45
C GLY A 13 16.66 30.77 10.04
N LEU A 14 16.08 31.02 11.22
CA LEU A 14 15.17 30.08 11.89
C LEU A 14 13.77 29.99 11.23
N ASN A 15 13.31 31.04 10.55
CA ASN A 15 12.00 31.04 9.88
C ASN A 15 11.98 30.28 8.54
N ALA A 16 13.15 30.02 7.96
CA ALA A 16 13.27 29.28 6.70
C ALA A 16 12.93 27.78 6.82
N CYS A 17 13.09 27.19 8.02
CA CYS A 17 12.74 25.77 8.25
C CYS A 17 11.26 25.54 8.57
N ALA A 18 10.53 26.55 9.05
CA ALA A 18 9.13 26.38 9.50
C ALA A 18 8.08 26.56 8.38
N SER A 19 8.49 27.09 7.24
CA SER A 19 7.62 27.47 6.11
C SER A 19 7.72 26.50 4.91
N GLY A 20 8.28 25.31 5.13
CA GLY A 20 8.33 24.26 4.11
C GLY A 20 6.92 23.83 3.65
N PRO A 21 6.80 23.24 2.45
CA PRO A 21 5.53 22.71 1.96
C PRO A 21 4.91 21.76 2.98
N ARG A 22 3.66 22.02 3.38
CA ARG A 22 2.94 21.10 4.25
C ARG A 22 2.69 19.79 3.49
N PRO A 23 2.82 18.63 4.14
CA PRO A 23 2.43 17.38 3.51
C PRO A 23 0.95 17.46 3.08
N PRO A 24 0.58 16.81 1.97
CA PRO A 24 -0.80 16.74 1.53
C PRO A 24 -1.68 16.18 2.65
N ALA A 25 -2.93 16.63 2.71
CA ALA A 25 -3.88 16.05 3.65
C ALA A 25 -4.00 14.53 3.41
N PRO A 26 -4.20 13.72 4.47
CA PRO A 26 -4.45 12.30 4.32
C PRO A 26 -5.64 12.06 3.37
N PRO A 27 -5.58 10.98 2.57
CA PRO A 27 -6.69 10.60 1.71
C PRO A 27 -7.92 10.29 2.57
N LYS A 28 -9.10 10.72 2.10
CA LYS A 28 -10.38 10.51 2.80
C LYS A 28 -11.08 9.30 2.19
N LEU A 29 -10.72 8.11 2.66
CA LEU A 29 -11.42 6.87 2.32
C LEU A 29 -12.52 6.59 3.35
N PRO A 30 -13.60 5.88 2.97
CA PRO A 30 -14.68 5.50 3.91
C PRO A 30 -14.24 4.43 4.94
N TYR A 31 -12.99 4.00 4.88
CA TYR A 31 -12.33 3.05 5.77
C TYR A 31 -10.88 3.50 6.06
N HIS A 32 -10.27 2.96 7.11
CA HIS A 32 -8.94 3.36 7.58
C HIS A 32 -7.79 2.82 6.71
N ALA A 33 -7.99 1.67 6.07
CA ALA A 33 -6.99 1.02 5.22
C ALA A 33 -7.65 0.11 4.17
N TRP A 34 -7.00 0.01 3.01
CA TRP A 34 -7.20 -1.08 2.05
C TRP A 34 -6.01 -2.05 2.16
N ASN A 35 -6.12 -3.25 1.58
CA ASN A 35 -5.08 -4.28 1.75
C ASN A 35 -4.51 -4.73 0.39
N ILE A 36 -3.21 -5.04 0.39
CA ILE A 36 -2.56 -5.81 -0.69
C ILE A 36 -2.28 -7.21 -0.16
N GLY A 37 -2.73 -8.23 -0.89
CA GLY A 37 -2.42 -9.63 -0.63
C GLY A 37 -1.51 -10.21 -1.71
N LEU A 38 -0.57 -11.06 -1.31
CA LEU A 38 0.25 -11.84 -2.24
C LEU A 38 -0.10 -13.31 -2.10
N VAL A 39 -0.46 -13.94 -3.22
CA VAL A 39 -0.80 -15.36 -3.32
C VAL A 39 -0.07 -15.96 -4.51
N ALA A 40 0.40 -17.19 -4.35
CA ALA A 40 0.94 -18.01 -5.42
C ALA A 40 0.02 -19.22 -5.66
N PRO A 41 0.13 -19.93 -6.79
CA PRO A 41 -0.60 -21.17 -7.01
C PRO A 41 -0.31 -22.24 -5.94
N MET A 42 -1.20 -23.25 -5.86
CA MET A 42 -1.01 -24.39 -4.95
C MET A 42 0.35 -25.06 -5.19
N HIS A 43 1.02 -25.44 -4.11
CA HIS A 43 2.32 -26.14 -4.16
C HIS A 43 3.45 -25.35 -4.82
N MET A 44 3.29 -24.03 -4.98
CA MET A 44 4.33 -23.14 -5.48
C MET A 44 4.64 -22.04 -4.45
N GLU A 45 5.88 -21.57 -4.50
CA GLU A 45 6.34 -20.40 -3.77
C GLU A 45 6.98 -19.42 -4.73
N VAL A 46 6.67 -18.13 -4.58
CA VAL A 46 7.27 -17.06 -5.39
C VAL A 46 7.88 -16.03 -4.44
N ARG A 47 9.12 -15.64 -4.70
CA ARG A 47 9.75 -14.53 -3.97
C ARG A 47 9.45 -13.21 -4.67
N VAL A 48 8.58 -12.43 -4.04
CA VAL A 48 8.31 -11.04 -4.42
C VAL A 48 9.34 -10.15 -3.72
N GLU A 49 10.08 -9.37 -4.50
CA GLU A 49 11.10 -8.45 -4.01
C GLU A 49 10.49 -7.12 -3.57
N SER A 50 9.53 -6.60 -4.34
CA SER A 50 8.78 -5.40 -3.98
C SER A 50 7.39 -5.35 -4.61
N VAL A 51 6.49 -4.75 -3.86
CA VAL A 51 5.26 -4.13 -4.36
C VAL A 51 5.38 -2.63 -4.10
N ASP A 52 5.20 -1.84 -5.14
CA ASP A 52 5.19 -0.38 -5.08
C ASP A 52 3.83 0.13 -5.58
N VAL A 53 3.40 1.29 -5.09
CA VAL A 53 2.07 1.83 -5.38
C VAL A 53 2.19 3.27 -5.85
N LEU A 54 1.61 3.57 -7.01
CA LEU A 54 1.27 4.92 -7.43
C LEU A 54 -0.20 5.15 -7.06
N ASP A 55 -0.48 6.11 -6.18
CA ASP A 55 -1.85 6.45 -5.80
C ASP A 55 -2.53 7.37 -6.84
N GLN A 56 -3.86 7.48 -6.77
CA GLN A 56 -4.64 8.31 -7.70
C GLN A 56 -4.37 9.82 -7.60
N ARG A 57 -3.59 10.27 -6.61
CA ARG A 57 -3.14 11.66 -6.46
C ARG A 57 -1.75 11.88 -7.03
N GLY A 58 -1.11 10.83 -7.56
CA GLY A 58 0.22 10.89 -8.16
C GLY A 58 1.38 10.66 -7.18
N PHE A 59 1.13 10.18 -5.96
CA PHE A 59 2.17 9.87 -4.99
C PHE A 59 2.66 8.44 -5.14
N GLU A 60 3.98 8.26 -5.16
CA GLU A 60 4.63 6.95 -5.26
C GLU A 60 5.09 6.47 -3.88
N PHE A 61 4.73 5.23 -3.56
CA PHE A 61 5.07 4.54 -2.32
C PHE A 61 5.83 3.26 -2.65
N PHE A 62 7.11 3.22 -2.28
CA PHE A 62 8.00 2.11 -2.60
C PHE A 62 8.05 1.09 -1.46
N HIS A 63 8.23 -0.18 -1.83
CA HIS A 63 8.42 -1.31 -0.95
C HIS A 63 7.32 -1.45 0.11
N VAL A 64 6.06 -1.21 -0.29
CA VAL A 64 4.92 -1.29 0.63
C VAL A 64 4.66 -2.71 1.08
N PHE A 65 5.01 -3.70 0.24
CA PHE A 65 4.91 -5.12 0.55
C PHE A 65 5.93 -5.97 -0.21
N GLY A 66 6.10 -7.24 0.18
CA GLY A 66 7.05 -8.18 -0.42
C GLY A 66 7.19 -9.45 0.43
N GLY A 67 8.10 -10.33 0.01
CA GLY A 67 8.40 -11.59 0.69
C GLY A 67 7.99 -12.82 -0.12
N VAL A 68 7.86 -13.95 0.58
CA VAL A 68 7.46 -15.22 -0.06
C VAL A 68 5.94 -15.28 -0.12
N ALA A 69 5.41 -15.28 -1.34
CA ALA A 69 4.03 -15.58 -1.64
C ALA A 69 3.89 -17.10 -1.79
N SER A 70 2.97 -17.71 -1.05
CA SER A 70 2.62 -19.11 -1.20
C SER A 70 1.16 -19.32 -0.90
N TYR A 71 0.52 -20.21 -1.64
CA TYR A 71 -0.68 -20.86 -1.16
C TYR A 71 -0.22 -22.16 -0.52
N THR A 72 -0.36 -22.21 0.82
CA THR A 72 -0.05 -23.32 1.72
C THR A 72 1.36 -23.45 2.28
N GLY A 73 2.43 -23.04 1.58
CA GLY A 73 3.83 -22.97 2.06
C GLY A 73 4.43 -24.23 2.70
N ALA A 74 3.63 -25.28 2.84
CA ALA A 74 3.89 -26.48 3.63
C ALA A 74 3.05 -27.58 2.98
N VAL A 75 3.65 -28.74 2.69
CA VAL A 75 2.96 -29.81 1.94
C VAL A 75 2.20 -30.77 2.88
N ARG A 76 2.51 -30.81 4.19
CA ARG A 76 1.91 -31.75 5.15
C ARG A 76 0.71 -31.15 5.90
N GLY A 77 -0.45 -31.83 5.85
CA GLY A 77 -1.49 -31.76 6.88
C GLY A 77 -2.69 -30.82 6.68
N TRP A 78 -3.01 -30.37 5.46
CA TRP A 78 -4.18 -29.52 5.17
C TRP A 78 -4.20 -28.20 5.98
N HIS A 79 -3.30 -27.32 5.61
CA HIS A 79 -3.20 -25.91 5.99
C HIS A 79 -4.47 -25.13 5.61
N LYS A 80 -4.91 -24.27 6.52
CA LYS A 80 -5.95 -23.27 6.25
C LYS A 80 -5.28 -22.12 5.49
N GLY A 81 -5.40 -22.14 4.16
CA GLY A 81 -4.75 -21.19 3.27
C GLY A 81 -5.03 -19.71 3.61
N GLY A 82 -4.17 -18.84 3.10
CA GLY A 82 -4.26 -17.39 3.22
C GLY A 82 -2.89 -16.79 2.96
N GLY A 83 -2.73 -16.09 1.84
CA GLY A 83 -1.51 -15.30 1.58
C GLY A 83 -1.36 -14.21 2.65
N LYS A 84 -0.13 -13.77 2.92
CA LYS A 84 0.08 -12.61 3.80
C LYS A 84 -0.60 -11.39 3.17
N MET A 85 -1.29 -10.61 3.99
CA MET A 85 -1.89 -9.35 3.59
C MET A 85 -1.19 -8.20 4.30
N LYS A 86 -1.07 -7.07 3.61
CA LYS A 86 -0.53 -5.83 4.14
C LYS A 86 -1.61 -4.76 4.14
N PRO A 87 -2.00 -4.23 5.31
CA PRO A 87 -2.83 -3.04 5.37
C PRO A 87 -2.03 -1.81 4.94
N ILE A 88 -2.64 -1.03 4.04
CA ILE A 88 -2.11 0.21 3.50
C ILE A 88 -2.91 1.37 4.11
N ASN A 89 -2.26 2.12 5.00
CA ASN A 89 -2.85 3.25 5.72
C ASN A 89 -2.31 4.56 5.16
N ASN A 90 -3.10 5.63 5.18
CA ASN A 90 -2.70 6.97 4.74
C ASN A 90 -2.24 7.08 3.27
N VAL A 91 -2.50 6.05 2.45
CA VAL A 91 -2.28 6.03 1.01
C VAL A 91 -3.62 5.94 0.30
N ASP A 92 -3.81 6.74 -0.75
CA ASP A 92 -5.06 6.74 -1.49
C ASP A 92 -5.20 5.46 -2.33
N LEU A 93 -6.33 5.30 -3.01
CA LEU A 93 -6.54 4.14 -3.87
C LEU A 93 -5.48 4.08 -4.99
N PRO A 94 -5.00 2.88 -5.33
CA PRO A 94 -3.95 2.72 -6.33
C PRO A 94 -4.45 3.11 -7.71
N ASP A 95 -3.65 3.91 -8.42
CA ASP A 95 -3.76 4.06 -9.87
C ASP A 95 -2.94 3.00 -10.60
N LYS A 96 -1.73 2.71 -10.09
CA LYS A 96 -0.88 1.64 -10.61
C LYS A 96 -0.17 0.92 -9.48
N ILE A 97 -0.05 -0.40 -9.62
CA ILE A 97 0.72 -1.26 -8.73
C ILE A 97 1.91 -1.79 -9.52
N TYR A 98 3.13 -1.58 -9.02
CA TYR A 98 4.32 -2.19 -9.59
C TYR A 98 4.72 -3.40 -8.75
N LEU A 99 5.02 -4.50 -9.44
CA LEU A 99 5.45 -5.75 -8.82
C LEU A 99 6.80 -6.15 -9.40
N ARG A 100 7.73 -6.49 -8.51
CA ARG A 100 9.02 -7.09 -8.86
C ARG A 100 9.18 -8.44 -8.16
N TRP A 101 9.51 -9.48 -8.91
CA TRP A 101 9.67 -10.83 -8.37
C TRP A 101 10.83 -11.59 -9.02
N GLN A 102 11.37 -12.58 -8.31
CA GLN A 102 12.39 -13.48 -8.84
C GLN A 102 11.72 -14.65 -9.57
N SER A 103 12.18 -14.93 -10.79
CA SER A 103 11.76 -16.13 -11.51
C SER A 103 12.30 -17.39 -10.84
N LEU A 104 11.51 -18.45 -10.88
CA LEU A 104 11.93 -19.78 -10.42
C LEU A 104 12.68 -20.56 -11.50
N VAL A 105 12.42 -20.25 -12.78
CA VAL A 105 12.94 -21.01 -13.92
C VAL A 105 14.20 -20.36 -14.48
N GLU A 106 14.29 -19.03 -14.40
CA GLU A 106 15.37 -18.24 -14.97
C GLU A 106 16.06 -17.42 -13.88
N PRO A 107 17.39 -17.22 -13.94
CA PRO A 107 18.13 -16.48 -12.94
C PRO A 107 18.00 -14.95 -13.11
N GLN A 108 16.76 -14.46 -13.19
CA GLN A 108 16.48 -13.03 -13.35
C GLN A 108 15.23 -12.58 -12.59
N ALA A 109 15.17 -11.28 -12.33
CA ALA A 109 14.03 -10.62 -11.70
C ALA A 109 13.15 -9.93 -12.75
N TYR A 110 11.85 -10.18 -12.68
CA TYR A 110 10.85 -9.59 -13.55
C TYR A 110 10.19 -8.38 -12.88
N ARG A 111 9.69 -7.46 -13.71
CA ARG A 111 8.93 -6.28 -13.27
C ARG A 111 7.70 -6.12 -14.14
N ILE A 112 6.58 -5.76 -13.51
CA ILE A 112 5.34 -5.40 -14.20
C ILE A 112 4.67 -4.23 -13.51
N GLY A 113 4.01 -3.38 -14.29
CA GLY A 113 3.10 -2.35 -13.80
C GLY A 113 1.67 -2.73 -14.16
N ILE A 114 0.81 -2.91 -13.16
CA ILE A 114 -0.61 -3.20 -13.32
C ILE A 114 -1.37 -1.90 -13.14
N GLN A 115 -1.99 -1.40 -14.21
CA GLN A 115 -2.91 -0.28 -14.12
C GLN A 115 -4.19 -0.76 -13.44
N ILE A 116 -4.62 -0.05 -12.41
CA ILE A 116 -5.92 -0.27 -11.76
C ILE A 116 -6.93 0.61 -12.50
N PRO A 117 -7.96 0.02 -13.14
CA PRO A 117 -8.99 0.80 -13.82
C PRO A 117 -9.81 1.65 -12.85
N GLN A 118 -10.35 2.77 -13.33
CA GLN A 118 -11.18 3.66 -12.51
C GLN A 118 -12.40 2.92 -11.91
N TRP A 119 -13.05 2.03 -12.66
CA TRP A 119 -14.21 1.28 -12.15
C TRP A 119 -13.89 0.43 -10.92
N VAL A 120 -12.65 -0.06 -10.79
CA VAL A 120 -12.21 -0.82 -9.60
C VAL A 120 -12.15 0.11 -8.40
N ARG A 121 -11.59 1.31 -8.56
CA ARG A 121 -11.56 2.32 -7.49
C ARG A 121 -12.95 2.78 -7.08
N ASP A 122 -13.84 2.96 -8.06
CA ASP A 122 -15.24 3.33 -7.83
C ASP A 122 -15.96 2.22 -7.04
N GLU A 123 -15.69 0.95 -7.35
CA GLU A 123 -16.24 -0.18 -6.62
C GLU A 123 -15.68 -0.29 -5.20
N MET A 124 -14.39 0.02 -4.98
CA MET A 124 -13.77 0.00 -3.65
C MET A 124 -14.38 1.01 -2.68
N VAL A 125 -14.96 2.12 -3.16
CA VAL A 125 -15.63 3.12 -2.31
C VAL A 125 -17.14 2.92 -2.22
N LYS A 126 -17.69 1.96 -2.95
CA LYS A 126 -19.13 1.72 -3.02
C LYS A 126 -19.60 0.90 -1.82
N PRO A 127 -20.58 1.39 -1.06
CA PRO A 127 -21.11 0.66 0.08
C PRO A 127 -21.94 -0.54 -0.37
N HIS A 128 -21.67 -1.70 0.21
CA HIS A 128 -22.38 -2.96 0.02
C HIS A 128 -23.04 -3.40 1.32
N ARG A 129 -24.32 -3.82 1.22
CA ARG A 129 -25.03 -4.42 2.35
C ARG A 129 -24.71 -5.92 2.38
N VAL A 130 -23.96 -6.35 3.38
CA VAL A 130 -23.58 -7.76 3.56
C VAL A 130 -24.21 -8.32 4.83
N PHE A 131 -24.65 -9.57 4.78
CA PHE A 131 -25.14 -10.27 5.96
C PHE A 131 -23.97 -10.96 6.66
N CYS A 132 -23.63 -10.50 7.87
CA CYS A 132 -22.64 -11.16 8.71
C CYS A 132 -23.31 -12.34 9.43
N ARG A 133 -22.96 -13.57 9.04
CA ARG A 133 -23.53 -14.79 9.63
C ARG A 133 -23.21 -14.93 11.12
N TRP A 134 -22.01 -14.51 11.56
CA TRP A 134 -21.57 -14.61 12.94
C TRP A 134 -22.37 -13.67 13.86
N ASP A 135 -22.59 -12.43 13.42
CA ASP A 135 -23.31 -11.42 14.21
C ASP A 135 -24.83 -11.43 13.96
N GLN A 136 -25.29 -12.26 13.02
CA GLN A 136 -26.67 -12.31 12.50
C GLN A 136 -27.24 -10.93 12.13
N LYS A 137 -26.39 -10.04 11.59
CA LYS A 137 -26.74 -8.65 11.27
C LYS A 137 -26.39 -8.31 9.84
N VAL A 138 -27.21 -7.45 9.22
CA VAL A 138 -26.86 -6.80 7.96
C VAL A 138 -26.01 -5.58 8.27
N LEU A 139 -24.80 -5.57 7.74
CA LEU A 139 -23.82 -4.50 7.91
C LEU A 139 -23.53 -3.86 6.56
N THR A 140 -23.30 -2.56 6.56
CA THR A 140 -22.71 -1.89 5.39
C THR A 140 -21.19 -2.07 5.46
N ARG A 141 -20.61 -2.62 4.40
CA ARG A 141 -19.17 -2.76 4.18
C ARG A 141 -18.80 -2.05 2.89
N TYR A 142 -17.52 -1.77 2.74
CA TYR A 142 -16.91 -1.25 1.52
C TYR A 142 -15.95 -2.32 1.03
#